data_AF-R1FMG2-F1
#
_entry.id   AF-R1FMG2-F1
#
_cell.length_a   1.000
_cell.length_b   1.000
_cell.length_c   1.000
_cell.angle_alpha   90.00
_cell.angle_beta   90.00
_cell.angle_gamma   90.00
#
_symmetry.space_group_name_H-M   'P 1'
#
loop_
_entity.id
_entity.type
_entity.pdbx_description
1 polymer ?
#
loop_
_entity_poly.entity_id
_entity_poly.type
_entity_poly.pdbx_seq_one_letter_code
_entity_poly.pdbx_strand_id
1 'polypeptide(L)'
;MGASDLRGVTNDAFSAYYKQQLGLTDQEWSALEACLRSPLPVTWRFSGNDERAISLRASMEQSLLPLLNEQPTSLPWYPDRLGWQFGVSRAWLRGKDRPGEGPEGPEAAAAAAPRSTSIKAFHAWLLRESSLGNLQRQEAVSMVPPLLLD
;
A
#
# COMPACT_ATOMS: atom_id res chain seq x y z
N MET A 1 22.15 -10.24 11.29
CA MET A 1 21.62 -9.64 10.04
C MET A 1 20.43 -8.77 10.39
N GLY A 2 20.53 -7.46 10.17
CA GLY A 2 19.41 -6.54 10.32
C GLY A 2 18.45 -6.61 9.12
N ALA A 3 17.25 -6.06 9.23
CA ALA A 3 16.26 -6.08 8.13
C ALA A 3 16.76 -5.41 6.82
N SER A 4 17.72 -4.48 6.91
CA SER A 4 18.37 -3.85 5.76
C SER A 4 19.35 -4.78 5.04
N ASP A 5 19.96 -5.71 5.77
CA ASP A 5 20.97 -6.68 5.31
C ASP A 5 20.36 -7.75 4.38
N LEU A 6 19.10 -8.09 4.61
CA LEU A 6 18.36 -9.08 3.83
C LEU A 6 17.94 -8.60 2.43
N ARG A 7 17.91 -7.29 2.18
CA ARG A 7 17.45 -6.74 0.87
C ARG A 7 18.42 -7.03 -0.28
N GLY A 8 19.70 -7.23 0.03
CA GLY A 8 20.74 -7.57 -0.94
C GLY A 8 20.93 -9.07 -1.16
N VAL A 9 20.22 -9.92 -0.40
CA VAL A 9 20.36 -11.38 -0.53
C VAL A 9 19.65 -11.86 -1.80
N THR A 10 20.38 -12.62 -2.61
CA THR A 10 19.85 -13.35 -3.76
C THR A 10 19.69 -14.83 -3.41
N ASN A 11 18.73 -15.49 -4.05
CA ASN A 11 18.50 -16.92 -3.87
C ASN A 11 18.27 -17.56 -5.25
N ASP A 12 19.36 -18.08 -5.82
CA ASP A 12 19.34 -18.64 -7.18
C ASP A 12 18.44 -19.87 -7.29
N ALA A 13 18.30 -20.66 -6.22
CA ALA A 13 17.41 -21.82 -6.18
C ALA A 13 15.93 -21.39 -6.23
N PHE A 14 15.57 -20.34 -5.50
CA PHE A 14 14.23 -19.74 -5.59
C PHE A 14 13.96 -19.23 -7.00
N SER A 15 14.90 -18.48 -7.58
CA SER A 15 14.74 -17.90 -8.91
C SER A 15 14.60 -18.96 -9.99
N ALA A 16 15.48 -19.97 -9.99
CA ALA A 16 15.42 -21.08 -10.95
C ALA A 16 14.10 -21.85 -10.85
N TYR A 17 13.66 -22.16 -9.63
CA TYR A 17 12.43 -22.91 -9.37
C TYR A 17 11.19 -22.17 -9.91
N TYR A 18 10.96 -20.92 -9.49
CA TYR A 18 9.76 -20.18 -9.88
C TYR A 18 9.79 -19.74 -11.33
N LYS A 19 10.96 -19.36 -11.87
CA LYS A 19 11.10 -19.02 -13.29
C LYS A 19 10.75 -20.22 -14.18
N GLN A 20 11.22 -21.42 -13.83
CA GLN A 20 10.88 -22.64 -14.56
C GLN A 20 9.40 -22.99 -14.40
N GLN A 21 8.87 -22.97 -13.17
CA GLN A 21 7.48 -23.37 -12.89
C GLN A 21 6.46 -22.47 -13.58
N LEU A 22 6.74 -21.16 -13.66
CA LEU A 22 5.87 -20.18 -14.31
C LEU A 22 6.15 -20.03 -15.80
N GLY A 23 7.19 -20.70 -16.33
CA GLY A 23 7.55 -20.63 -17.76
C GLY A 23 8.00 -19.25 -18.23
N LEU A 24 8.60 -18.46 -17.34
CA LEU A 24 8.94 -17.05 -17.61
C LEU A 24 10.27 -16.91 -18.35
N THR A 25 10.31 -15.97 -19.28
CA THR A 25 11.56 -15.48 -19.88
C THR A 25 12.41 -14.74 -18.84
N ASP A 26 13.69 -14.52 -19.16
CA ASP A 26 14.62 -13.73 -18.33
C ASP A 26 14.10 -12.31 -18.06
N GLN A 27 13.47 -11.71 -19.07
CA GLN A 27 12.90 -10.36 -18.97
C GLN A 27 11.68 -10.33 -18.05
N GLU A 28 10.76 -11.28 -18.20
CA GLU A 28 9.57 -11.39 -17.35
C GLU A 28 9.95 -11.73 -15.91
N TRP A 29 10.93 -12.61 -15.71
CA TRP A 29 11.47 -12.92 -14.38
C TRP A 29 12.04 -11.66 -13.72
N SER A 30 12.86 -10.91 -14.45
CA SER A 30 13.46 -9.66 -13.94
C SER A 30 12.39 -8.64 -13.54
N ALA A 31 11.32 -8.51 -14.33
CA ALA A 31 10.19 -7.64 -14.00
C ALA A 31 9.41 -8.13 -12.77
N LEU A 32 9.12 -9.43 -12.68
CA LEU A 32 8.47 -10.03 -11.51
C LEU A 32 9.32 -9.86 -10.24
N GLU A 33 10.61 -10.15 -10.31
CA GLU A 33 11.53 -10.01 -9.18
C GLU A 33 11.61 -8.55 -8.71
N ALA A 34 11.65 -7.59 -9.64
CA ALA A 34 11.59 -6.18 -9.30
C ALA A 34 10.29 -5.82 -8.55
N CYS A 35 9.15 -6.34 -8.99
CA CYS A 35 7.86 -6.18 -8.30
C CYS A 35 7.88 -6.81 -6.90
N LEU A 36 8.38 -8.05 -6.76
CA LEU A 36 8.46 -8.76 -5.47
C LEU A 36 9.38 -8.07 -4.45
N ARG A 37 10.40 -7.36 -4.93
CA ARG A 37 11.32 -6.58 -4.09
C ARG A 37 10.77 -5.20 -3.72
N SER A 38 9.74 -4.73 -4.41
CA SER A 38 9.11 -3.44 -4.11
C SER A 38 8.16 -3.54 -2.90
N PRO A 39 8.11 -2.51 -2.04
CA PRO A 39 7.17 -2.51 -0.92
C PRO A 39 5.73 -2.41 -1.43
N LEU A 40 4.85 -3.25 -0.88
CA LEU A 40 3.43 -3.23 -1.23
C LEU A 40 2.78 -1.88 -0.93
N PRO A 41 1.84 -1.43 -1.79
CA PRO A 41 1.03 -0.26 -1.51
C PRO A 41 0.14 -0.51 -0.29
N VAL A 42 -0.27 0.59 0.32
CA VAL A 42 -1.23 0.53 1.41
C VAL A 42 -2.63 0.32 0.83
N THR A 43 -3.30 -0.75 1.26
CA THR A 43 -4.64 -1.13 0.78
C THR A 43 -5.64 -1.24 1.93
N TRP A 44 -6.90 -0.91 1.66
CA TRP A 44 -8.02 -1.05 2.59
C TRP A 44 -9.33 -1.24 1.85
N ARG A 45 -10.33 -1.75 2.57
CA ARG A 45 -11.72 -1.82 2.12
C ARG A 45 -12.65 -1.27 3.18
N PHE A 46 -13.80 -0.77 2.75
CA PHE A 46 -14.90 -0.43 3.65
C PHE A 46 -15.59 -1.72 4.12
N SER A 47 -16.10 -1.69 5.35
CA SER A 47 -16.87 -2.78 5.92
C SER A 47 -18.32 -2.69 5.47
N GLY A 48 -18.83 -3.77 4.88
CA GLY A 48 -20.18 -3.83 4.33
C GLY A 48 -20.28 -3.22 2.92
N ASN A 49 -21.48 -3.26 2.38
CA ASN A 49 -21.86 -2.71 1.07
C ASN A 49 -23.14 -1.87 1.16
N ASP A 50 -23.40 -1.30 2.33
CA ASP A 50 -24.60 -0.51 2.61
C ASP A 50 -24.39 0.99 2.36
N GLU A 51 -25.47 1.77 2.52
CA GLU A 51 -25.43 3.23 2.38
C GLU A 51 -24.40 3.88 3.30
N ARG A 52 -24.15 3.33 4.50
CA ARG A 52 -23.18 3.89 5.44
C ARG A 52 -21.77 3.79 4.89
N ALA A 53 -21.39 2.64 4.33
CA ALA A 53 -20.10 2.45 3.67
C ALA A 53 -19.92 3.41 2.48
N ILE A 54 -20.97 3.55 1.65
CA ILE A 54 -20.97 4.43 0.47
C ILE A 54 -20.85 5.90 0.89
N SER A 55 -21.60 6.33 1.92
CA SER A 55 -21.53 7.69 2.45
C SER A 55 -20.17 8.00 3.07
N LEU A 56 -19.57 7.07 3.81
CA LEU A 56 -18.24 7.25 4.39
C LEU A 56 -17.17 7.36 3.29
N ARG A 57 -17.25 6.52 2.26
CA ARG A 57 -16.38 6.63 1.07
C ARG A 57 -16.53 7.99 0.40
N ALA A 58 -17.77 8.45 0.18
CA ALA A 58 -18.02 9.76 -0.44
C ALA A 58 -17.47 10.92 0.41
N SER A 59 -17.61 10.85 1.74
CA SER A 59 -17.04 11.86 2.65
C SER A 59 -15.51 11.89 2.58
N MET A 60 -14.86 10.72 2.52
CA MET A 60 -13.41 10.63 2.32
C MET A 60 -13.00 11.31 1.00
N GLU A 61 -13.68 10.99 -0.10
CA GLU A 61 -13.41 11.56 -1.43
C GLU A 61 -13.54 13.09 -1.45
N GLN A 62 -14.55 13.64 -0.78
CA GLN A 62 -14.85 15.07 -0.81
C GLN A 62 -13.98 15.89 0.14
N SER A 63 -13.64 15.35 1.31
CA SER A 63 -13.04 16.13 2.40
C SER A 63 -11.56 15.81 2.66
N LEU A 64 -11.12 14.58 2.40
CA LEU A 64 -9.76 14.14 2.74
C LEU A 64 -8.85 14.06 1.53
N LEU A 65 -9.29 13.45 0.43
CA LEU A 65 -8.44 13.26 -0.76
C LEU A 65 -7.91 14.58 -1.36
N PRO A 66 -8.70 15.68 -1.45
CA PRO A 66 -8.21 16.94 -2.01
C PRO A 66 -7.08 17.59 -1.20
N LEU A 67 -6.88 17.17 0.05
CA LEU A 67 -5.81 17.67 0.91
C LEU A 67 -4.47 16.96 0.67
N LEU A 68 -4.50 15.84 -0.07
CA LEU A 68 -3.33 15.02 -0.35
C LEU A 68 -2.69 15.44 -1.68
N ASN A 69 -1.36 15.59 -1.69
CA ASN A 69 -0.60 15.85 -2.92
C ASN A 69 -0.66 14.64 -3.86
N GLU A 70 -0.51 13.44 -3.30
CA GLU A 70 -0.71 12.17 -3.99
C GLU A 70 -1.99 11.54 -3.47
N GLN A 71 -2.92 11.25 -4.38
CA GLN A 71 -4.23 10.75 -4.00
C GLN A 71 -4.28 9.22 -4.07
N PRO A 72 -4.86 8.57 -3.03
CA PRO A 72 -5.34 7.21 -3.14
C PRO A 72 -6.27 7.00 -4.34
N THR A 73 -6.31 5.78 -4.85
CA THR A 73 -7.19 5.38 -5.95
C THR A 73 -8.06 4.19 -5.55
N SER A 74 -9.28 4.15 -6.08
CA SER A 74 -10.15 2.99 -5.92
C SER A 74 -9.63 1.80 -6.73
N LEU A 75 -9.79 0.59 -6.18
CA LEU A 75 -9.52 -0.68 -6.88
C LEU A 75 -10.64 -0.90 -7.92
N PRO A 76 -10.34 -0.88 -9.24
CA PRO A 76 -11.38 -0.85 -10.29
C PRO A 76 -12.29 -2.09 -10.30
N TRP A 77 -11.79 -3.22 -9.84
CA TRP A 77 -12.50 -4.50 -9.78
C TRP A 77 -13.27 -4.70 -8.46
N TYR A 78 -13.09 -3.83 -7.46
CA TYR A 78 -13.80 -3.96 -6.18
C TYR A 78 -15.16 -3.23 -6.28
N PRO A 79 -16.28 -3.91 -5.99
CA PRO A 79 -17.63 -3.34 -6.14
C PRO A 79 -17.82 -1.99 -5.43
N ASP A 80 -18.66 -1.14 -6.02
CA ASP A 80 -19.08 0.14 -5.46
C ASP A 80 -17.93 1.07 -5.04
N ARG A 81 -16.72 0.88 -5.60
CA ARG A 81 -15.50 1.58 -5.19
C ARG A 81 -15.26 1.50 -3.68
N LEU A 82 -15.56 0.36 -3.06
CA LEU A 82 -15.36 0.14 -1.62
C LEU A 82 -13.99 -0.49 -1.29
N GLY A 83 -13.15 -0.74 -2.30
CA GLY A 83 -11.75 -1.11 -2.15
C GLY A 83 -10.84 0.01 -2.64
N TRP A 84 -9.80 0.33 -1.89
CA TRP A 84 -8.89 1.44 -2.17
C TRP A 84 -7.44 1.07 -1.91
N GLN A 85 -6.56 1.77 -2.62
CA GLN A 85 -5.13 1.69 -2.45
C GLN A 85 -4.48 3.07 -2.44
N PHE A 86 -3.34 3.18 -1.78
CA PHE A 86 -2.49 4.34 -1.82
C PHE A 86 -1.07 3.87 -2.12
N GLY A 87 -0.45 4.42 -3.17
CA GLY A 87 0.86 4.03 -3.72
C GLY A 87 2.06 4.26 -2.80
N VAL A 88 1.81 4.47 -1.51
CA VAL A 88 2.79 4.78 -0.49
C VAL A 88 2.98 3.60 0.44
N SER A 89 4.19 3.45 0.99
CA SER A 89 4.47 2.37 1.91
C SER A 89 3.81 2.59 3.28
N ARG A 90 3.57 1.49 4.02
CA ARG A 90 3.13 1.56 5.42
C ARG A 90 4.11 2.31 6.32
N ALA A 91 5.40 2.23 6.04
CA ALA A 91 6.41 2.95 6.79
C ALA A 91 6.32 4.46 6.54
N TRP A 92 6.07 4.89 5.31
CA TRP A 92 5.83 6.29 4.97
C TRP A 92 4.61 6.86 5.67
N LEU A 93 3.47 6.15 5.68
CA LEU A 93 2.27 6.60 6.40
C LEU A 93 2.51 6.79 7.90
N ARG A 94 3.40 5.97 8.49
CA ARG A 94 3.84 6.10 9.89
C ARG A 94 4.91 7.17 10.09
N GLY A 95 5.38 7.81 9.01
CA GLY A 95 6.39 8.86 9.00
C GLY A 95 7.83 8.36 9.10
N LYS A 96 8.12 7.14 8.63
CA LYS A 96 9.45 6.52 8.73
C LYS A 96 10.27 6.52 7.43
N ASP A 97 9.66 6.39 6.25
CA ASP A 97 10.41 6.22 4.98
C ASP A 97 9.78 7.05 3.83
N ARG A 98 10.45 8.05 3.24
CA ARG A 98 10.07 8.56 1.90
C ARG A 98 10.65 7.60 0.85
N PRO A 99 9.90 7.12 -0.15
CA PRO A 99 10.50 6.35 -1.24
C PRO A 99 11.33 7.30 -2.11
N GLY A 100 12.63 7.04 -2.25
CA GLY A 100 13.46 7.61 -3.32
C GLY A 100 14.71 8.39 -2.90
N GLU A 101 14.74 9.08 -1.76
CA GLU A 101 15.91 9.89 -1.37
C GLU A 101 15.97 10.05 0.16
N GLY A 102 17.08 9.63 0.77
CA GLY A 102 17.40 9.94 2.16
C GLY A 102 18.81 9.44 2.49
N PRO A 103 19.76 10.34 2.85
CA PRO A 103 21.14 9.95 3.10
C PRO A 103 21.23 9.13 4.38
N GLU A 104 21.93 8.00 4.35
CA GLU A 104 22.31 7.33 5.59
C GLU A 104 23.36 8.19 6.31
N GLY A 105 22.98 8.81 7.44
CA GLY A 105 23.88 9.67 8.21
C GLY A 105 23.20 10.88 8.86
N PRO A 106 23.96 11.79 9.51
CA PRO A 106 23.43 12.96 10.22
C PRO A 106 22.65 13.95 9.33
N GLU A 107 22.74 13.84 8.00
CA GLU A 107 21.95 14.61 7.04
C GLU A 107 20.48 14.15 6.92
N ALA A 108 20.14 12.93 7.33
CA ALA A 108 18.74 12.44 7.35
C ALA A 108 17.84 13.29 8.27
N ALA A 109 18.43 13.88 9.31
CA ALA A 109 17.73 14.78 10.24
C ALA A 109 17.40 16.13 9.59
N ALA A 110 18.15 16.57 8.57
CA ALA A 110 17.97 17.84 7.88
C ALA A 110 17.01 17.73 6.68
N ALA A 111 16.92 16.56 6.02
CA ALA A 111 15.98 16.30 4.91
C ALA A 111 14.54 16.02 5.36
N ALA A 112 14.29 15.93 6.67
CA ALA A 112 12.96 15.77 7.27
C ALA A 112 12.14 17.07 7.18
N ALA A 113 11.80 17.50 5.97
CA ALA A 113 10.75 18.51 5.79
C ALA A 113 9.50 18.08 6.59
N PRO A 114 8.85 19.00 7.31
CA PRO A 114 7.71 18.64 8.15
C PRO A 114 6.66 17.93 7.31
N ARG A 115 6.38 16.66 7.65
CA ARG A 115 5.28 15.86 7.10
C ARG A 115 4.07 16.77 6.88
N SER A 116 3.50 16.79 5.67
CA SER A 116 2.32 17.59 5.41
C SER A 116 1.23 17.22 6.43
N THR A 117 0.60 18.24 7.02
CA THR A 117 -0.46 18.06 8.01
C THR A 117 -1.58 17.16 7.46
N SER A 118 -1.79 17.18 6.14
CA SER A 118 -2.77 16.37 5.43
C SER A 118 -2.50 14.86 5.49
N ILE A 119 -1.25 14.41 5.31
CA ILE A 119 -0.93 12.97 5.41
C ILE A 119 -1.11 12.45 6.84
N LYS A 120 -0.76 13.26 7.85
CA LYS A 120 -1.00 12.89 9.26
C LYS A 120 -2.49 12.78 9.55
N ALA A 121 -3.28 13.74 9.08
CA ALA A 121 -4.73 13.72 9.22
C ALA A 121 -5.36 12.51 8.54
N PHE A 122 -4.92 12.17 7.32
CA PHE A 122 -5.39 11.00 6.59
C PHE A 122 -5.03 9.68 7.31
N HIS A 123 -3.80 9.56 7.80
CA HIS A 123 -3.39 8.40 8.59
C HIS A 123 -4.20 8.26 9.89
N ALA A 124 -4.47 9.37 10.60
CA ALA A 124 -5.30 9.37 11.80
C ALA A 124 -6.75 8.96 11.49
N TRP A 125 -7.30 9.42 10.37
CA TRP A 125 -8.62 9.02 9.91
C TRP A 125 -8.68 7.51 9.63
N LEU A 126 -7.71 6.96 8.89
CA LEU A 126 -7.62 5.52 8.61
C LEU A 126 -7.60 4.70 9.91
N LEU A 127 -6.81 5.11 10.91
CA LEU A 127 -6.74 4.41 12.19
C LEU A 127 -8.07 4.49 12.95
N ARG A 128 -8.69 5.67 12.99
CA ARG A 128 -9.99 5.87 13.65
C ARG A 128 -11.06 4.99 13.00
N GLU A 129 -11.24 5.06 11.69
CA GLU A 129 -12.29 4.29 11.01
C GLU A 129 -12.05 2.78 11.08
N SER A 130 -10.79 2.33 11.07
CA SER A 130 -10.48 0.92 11.34
C SER A 130 -10.82 0.51 12.77
N SER A 131 -10.56 1.36 13.78
CA SER A 131 -10.92 1.07 15.17
C SER A 131 -12.43 1.01 15.40
N LEU A 132 -13.20 1.77 14.62
CA LEU A 132 -14.67 1.75 14.62
C LEU A 132 -15.25 0.57 13.83
N GLY A 133 -14.42 -0.21 13.15
CA GLY A 133 -14.85 -1.33 12.31
C GLY A 133 -15.42 -0.92 10.97
N ASN A 134 -15.35 0.36 10.59
CA ASN A 134 -15.85 0.86 9.31
C ASN A 134 -14.91 0.54 8.14
N LEU A 135 -13.62 0.31 8.43
CA LEU A 135 -12.61 -0.05 7.43
C LEU A 135 -11.80 -1.26 7.88
N GLN A 136 -11.38 -2.08 6.93
CA GLN A 136 -10.39 -3.13 7.15
C GLN A 136 -9.16 -2.90 6.28
N ARG A 137 -7.98 -2.98 6.91
CA ARG A 137 -6.69 -3.03 6.21
C ARG A 137 -6.48 -4.47 5.77
N GLN A 138 -6.40 -4.68 4.46
CA GLN A 138 -6.28 -6.00 3.87
C GLN A 138 -5.53 -5.86 2.55
N GLU A 139 -4.70 -6.85 2.20
CA GLU A 139 -4.06 -6.86 0.89
C GLU A 139 -5.11 -6.99 -0.21
N ALA A 140 -4.90 -6.25 -1.31
CA ALA A 140 -5.79 -6.26 -2.46
C ALA A 140 -6.06 -7.69 -2.97
N VAL A 141 -5.01 -8.52 -3.06
CA VAL A 141 -5.14 -9.91 -3.56
C VAL A 141 -6.01 -10.78 -2.65
N SER A 142 -6.02 -10.55 -1.34
CA SER A 142 -6.85 -11.30 -0.38
C SER A 142 -8.33 -10.92 -0.44
N MET A 143 -8.68 -9.84 -1.14
CA MET A 143 -10.07 -9.43 -1.34
C MET A 143 -10.73 -10.17 -2.51
N VAL A 144 -9.95 -10.75 -3.42
CA VAL A 144 -10.46 -11.41 -4.63
C VAL A 144 -11.23 -12.70 -4.31
N PRO A 145 -10.72 -13.65 -3.49
CA PRO A 145 -11.41 -14.91 -3.30
C PRO A 145 -12.85 -14.76 -2.76
N PRO A 146 -13.13 -13.94 -1.73
CA PRO A 146 -14.51 -13.78 -1.25
C PRO A 146 -15.49 -13.19 -2.27
N LEU A 147 -15.02 -12.49 -3.31
CA LEU A 147 -15.87 -11.93 -4.36
C LEU A 147 -16.24 -12.96 -5.44
N LEU A 148 -15.57 -14.11 -5.47
CA LEU A 148 -15.76 -15.14 -6.48
C LEU A 148 -16.33 -16.46 -5.91
N LEU A 149 -16.57 -16.51 -4.60
CA LEU A 149 -17.02 -17.70 -3.87
C LEU A 149 -18.55 -17.72 -3.62
N ASP A 150 -19.32 -16.95 -4.39
CA ASP A 150 -20.79 -17.01 -4.39
C ASP A 150 -21.31 -18.42 -4.72
#